data_AF-A0A843E8M1-F1
#
_entry.id   AF-A0A843E8M1-F1
#
_cell.length_a   1.000
_cell.length_b   1.000
_cell.length_c   1.000
_cell.angle_alpha   90.00
_cell.angle_beta   90.00
_cell.angle_gamma   90.00
#
_symmetry.space_group_name_H-M   'P 1'
#
loop_
_entity.id
_entity.type
_entity.pdbx_description
1 polymer ?
#
loop_
_entity_poly.entity_id
_entity_poly.type
_entity_poly.pdbx_seq_one_letter_code
_entity_poly.pdbx_strand_id
1 'polypeptide(L)'
;MIEGLPYEPRPGQDRLIRFIANALERGRHSVIESGTGTGKTVSSLAATVPFAKRNGKRIIYLTRTKSQQKQVLSELREMSSV
;
A
#
# COMPACT_ATOMS: atom_id res chain seq x y z
N MET A 1 -12.42 7.39 -7.16
CA MET A 1 -11.53 6.28 -7.57
C MET A 1 -10.31 6.33 -6.68
N ILE A 2 -9.86 5.22 -6.11
CA ILE A 2 -8.59 5.20 -5.35
C ILE A 2 -7.48 5.02 -6.39
N GLU A 3 -6.69 6.05 -6.61
CA GLU A 3 -5.57 6.00 -7.55
C GLU A 3 -4.53 4.96 -7.10
N GLY A 4 -4.04 4.16 -8.05
CA GLY A 4 -2.89 3.29 -7.85
C GLY A 4 -3.19 1.82 -7.52
N LEU A 5 -4.42 1.32 -7.70
CA LEU A 5 -4.66 -0.13 -7.72
C LEU A 5 -4.54 -0.66 -9.15
N PRO A 6 -3.75 -1.73 -9.41
CA PRO A 6 -3.59 -2.29 -10.76
C PRO A 6 -4.76 -3.17 -11.22
N TYR A 7 -5.79 -3.31 -10.38
CA TYR A 7 -6.97 -4.13 -10.61
C TYR A 7 -8.16 -3.57 -9.83
N GLU A 8 -9.36 -4.08 -10.13
CA GLU A 8 -10.57 -3.72 -9.39
C GLU A 8 -10.42 -3.98 -7.88
N PRO A 9 -10.70 -2.98 -7.02
CA PRO A 9 -10.52 -3.10 -5.59
C PRO A 9 -11.33 -4.25 -5.01
N ARG A 10 -10.69 -5.08 -4.18
CA ARG A 10 -11.38 -6.13 -3.42
C ARG A 10 -12.08 -5.53 -2.19
N PRO A 11 -13.14 -6.16 -1.66
CA PRO A 11 -13.84 -5.69 -0.47
C PRO A 11 -12.89 -5.38 0.68
N GLY A 12 -12.97 -4.16 1.22
CA GLY A 12 -12.19 -3.70 2.38
C GLY A 12 -10.81 -3.12 2.06
N GLN A 13 -10.30 -3.25 0.83
CA GLN A 13 -9.04 -2.59 0.44
C GLN A 13 -9.16 -1.07 0.49
N ASP A 14 -10.31 -0.54 0.05
CA ASP A 14 -10.61 0.88 0.09
C ASP A 14 -10.58 1.44 1.52
N ARG A 15 -11.18 0.72 2.47
CA ARG A 15 -11.16 1.06 3.90
C ARG A 15 -9.73 1.03 4.45
N LEU A 16 -8.96 0.01 4.10
CA LEU A 16 -7.56 -0.12 4.54
C LEU A 16 -6.68 1.01 3.99
N ILE A 17 -6.82 1.33 2.70
CA ILE A 17 -6.07 2.42 2.06
C ILE A 17 -6.41 3.75 2.72
N ARG A 18 -7.69 4.06 2.93
CA ARG A 18 -8.12 5.29 3.61
C ARG A 18 -7.62 5.37 5.05
N PHE A 19 -7.62 4.25 5.78
CA PHE A 19 -7.10 4.18 7.14
C PHE A 19 -5.61 4.53 7.19
N ILE A 20 -4.79 3.89 6.35
CA ILE A 20 -3.35 4.15 6.27
C ILE A 20 -3.09 5.60 5.83
N ALA A 21 -3.78 6.07 4.79
CA ALA A 21 -3.63 7.43 4.28
C ALA A 21 -3.95 8.47 5.37
N ASN A 22 -5.03 8.29 6.14
CA ASN A 22 -5.37 9.21 7.22
C ASN A 22 -4.31 9.25 8.32
N ALA A 23 -3.73 8.10 8.68
CA ALA A 23 -2.66 8.05 9.66
C ALA A 23 -1.39 8.77 9.16
N LEU A 24 -1.03 8.58 7.89
CA LEU A 24 0.11 9.27 7.26
C LEU A 24 -0.06 10.79 7.27
N GLU A 25 -1.23 11.29 6.83
CA GLU A 25 -1.55 12.72 6.81
C GLU A 25 -1.54 13.35 8.23
N ARG A 26 -1.86 12.55 9.26
CA ARG A 26 -1.82 12.99 10.67
C ARG A 26 -0.47 12.74 11.36
N GLY A 27 0.52 12.17 10.67
CA GLY A 27 1.81 11.81 11.26
C GLY A 27 1.71 10.72 12.36
N ARG A 28 0.75 9.79 12.24
CA ARG A 28 0.49 8.72 13.21
C ARG A 28 0.86 7.34 12.68
N HIS A 29 1.03 6.38 13.58
CA HIS A 29 1.23 4.98 13.24
C HIS A 29 -0.10 4.27 12.94
N SER A 30 -0.06 3.29 12.03
CA SER A 30 -1.17 2.38 11.75
C SER A 30 -0.79 0.96 12.16
N VAL A 31 -1.65 0.30 12.94
CA VAL A 31 -1.56 -1.13 13.25
C VAL A 31 -2.75 -1.82 12.60
N ILE A 32 -2.47 -2.81 11.76
CA ILE A 32 -3.49 -3.46 10.93
C ILE A 32 -3.33 -4.97 11.04
N GLU A 33 -4.44 -5.63 11.35
CA GLU A 33 -4.61 -7.06 11.14
C GLU A 33 -5.43 -7.30 9.87
N SER A 34 -5.00 -8.25 9.05
CA SER A 34 -5.78 -8.67 7.89
C SER A 34 -5.38 -10.08 7.47
N GLY A 35 -6.34 -10.87 6.99
CA GLY A 35 -6.14 -12.24 6.51
C GLY A 35 -5.21 -12.34 5.30
N THR A 36 -4.83 -13.57 4.92
CA THR A 36 -4.11 -13.80 3.66
C THR A 36 -5.01 -13.49 2.45
N GLY A 37 -4.41 -13.06 1.33
CA GLY A 37 -5.16 -12.78 0.09
C GLY A 37 -6.02 -11.50 0.07
N THR A 38 -6.09 -10.75 1.18
CA THR A 38 -6.86 -9.49 1.28
C THR A 38 -6.20 -8.29 0.61
N GLY A 39 -4.96 -8.45 0.12
CA GLY A 39 -4.19 -7.39 -0.52
C GLY A 39 -3.60 -6.36 0.44
N LYS A 40 -3.13 -6.82 1.61
CA LYS A 40 -2.34 -5.99 2.56
C LYS A 40 -1.22 -5.20 1.88
N THR A 41 -0.48 -5.86 0.99
CA THR A 41 0.67 -5.28 0.30
C THR A 41 0.23 -4.17 -0.67
N VAL A 42 -0.68 -4.46 -1.60
CA VAL A 42 -1.13 -3.44 -2.57
C VAL A 42 -1.78 -2.25 -1.86
N SER A 43 -2.54 -2.51 -0.79
CA SER A 43 -3.25 -1.46 -0.05
C SER A 43 -2.29 -0.53 0.69
N SER A 44 -1.23 -1.07 1.28
CA SER A 44 -0.20 -0.25 1.93
C SER A 44 0.56 0.59 0.91
N LEU A 45 0.87 0.03 -0.27
CA LEU A 45 1.55 0.74 -1.35
C LEU A 45 0.68 1.84 -1.95
N ALA A 46 -0.58 1.55 -2.27
CA ALA A 46 -1.53 2.52 -2.81
C ALA A 46 -1.76 3.70 -1.86
N ALA A 47 -1.68 3.50 -0.54
CA ALA A 47 -1.74 4.60 0.42
C ALA A 47 -0.40 5.37 0.54
N THR A 48 0.73 4.66 0.59
CA THR A 48 2.04 5.24 0.93
C THR A 48 2.75 5.89 -0.25
N VAL A 49 2.66 5.33 -1.46
CA VAL A 49 3.38 5.83 -2.65
C VAL A 49 2.93 7.24 -3.04
N PRO A 50 1.62 7.54 -3.17
CA PRO A 50 1.17 8.90 -3.47
C PRO A 50 1.55 9.88 -2.37
N PHE A 51 1.41 9.49 -1.10
CA PHE A 51 1.81 10.31 0.03
C PHE A 51 3.30 10.66 -0.01
N ALA A 52 4.16 9.66 -0.26
CA ALA A 52 5.60 9.87 -0.34
C ALA A 52 5.98 10.77 -1.51
N LYS A 53 5.39 10.58 -2.70
CA LYS A 53 5.61 11.44 -3.87
C LYS A 53 5.21 12.89 -3.60
N ARG A 54 3.98 13.13 -3.10
CA ARG A 54 3.47 14.48 -2.81
C ARG A 54 4.32 15.23 -1.78
N ASN A 55 4.91 14.51 -0.83
CA ASN A 55 5.66 15.08 0.28
C ASN A 55 7.19 14.99 0.13
N GLY A 56 7.70 14.56 -1.03
CA GLY A 56 9.15 14.39 -1.25
C GLY A 56 9.83 13.38 -0.31
N LYS A 57 9.09 12.36 0.15
CA LYS A 57 9.59 11.34 1.10
C LYS A 57 10.03 10.07 0.39
N ARG A 58 10.81 9.25 1.10
CA ARG A 58 11.20 7.89 0.70
C ARG A 58 10.41 6.86 1.51
N ILE A 59 10.20 5.67 0.93
CA ILE A 59 9.54 4.54 1.59
C ILE A 59 10.59 3.46 1.87
N ILE A 60 10.66 3.00 3.11
CA ILE A 60 11.38 1.79 3.50
C ILE A 60 10.34 0.71 3.74
N TYR A 61 10.31 -0.33 2.90
CA TYR A 61 9.37 -1.44 3.02
C TYR A 61 10.10 -2.68 3.57
N LEU A 62 9.78 -3.07 4.80
CA LEU A 62 10.42 -4.20 5.48
C LEU A 62 9.57 -5.47 5.31
N THR A 63 10.21 -6.58 4.98
CA THR A 63 9.58 -7.90 4.84
C THR A 63 10.42 -8.96 5.51
N ARG A 64 9.80 -10.05 5.96
CA ARG A 64 10.52 -11.16 6.63
C ARG A 64 11.31 -12.02 5.66
N THR A 65 10.81 -12.24 4.44
CA THR A 65 11.42 -13.18 3.48
C THR A 65 11.65 -12.56 2.11
N LYS A 66 12.60 -13.12 1.35
CA LYS A 66 12.87 -12.73 -0.05
C LYS A 66 11.64 -12.88 -0.95
N SER A 67 10.80 -13.89 -0.70
CA SER A 67 9.56 -14.09 -1.47
C SER A 67 8.57 -12.94 -1.26
N GLN A 68 8.40 -12.48 -0.01
CA GLN A 68 7.57 -11.32 0.29
C GLN A 68 8.13 -10.04 -0.33
N GLN A 69 9.45 -9.84 -0.32
CA GLN A 69 10.08 -8.71 -1.01
C GLN A 69 9.79 -8.73 -2.52
N LYS A 70 9.88 -9.91 -3.17
CA LYS A 70 9.54 -10.06 -4.59
C LYS A 70 8.08 -9.70 -4.87
N GLN A 71 7.16 -10.07 -3.99
CA GLN A 71 5.74 -9.67 -4.12
C GLN A 71 5.59 -8.14 -4.13
N VAL A 72 6.23 -7.44 -3.19
CA VAL A 72 6.20 -5.96 -3.12
C VAL A 72 6.71 -5.35 -4.44
N LEU A 73 7.81 -5.87 -4.99
CA LEU A 73 8.36 -5.39 -6.26
C LEU A 73 7.44 -5.68 -7.45
N SER A 74 6.73 -6.80 -7.47
CA SER A 74 5.75 -7.13 -8.52
C SER A 74 4.59 -6.13 -8.50
N GLU A 75 3.98 -5.94 -7.32
CA GLU A 75 2.87 -5.00 -7.14
C GLU A 75 3.28 -3.57 -7.53
N LEU A 76 4.47 -3.12 -7.12
CA LEU A 76 4.99 -1.80 -7.51
C LEU A 76 5.15 -1.64 -9.03
N ARG A 77 5.59 -2.70 -9.74
CA ARG A 77 5.71 -2.67 -11.20
C ARG A 77 4.35 -2.58 -11.85
N GLU A 78 3.40 -3.40 -11.39
CA GLU A 78 2.02 -3.36 -11.90
C GLU A 78 1.38 -1.99 -11.67
N MET A 79 1.55 -1.41 -10.48
CA MET A 79 1.08 -0.05 -10.15
C MET A 79 1.76 1.06 -10.98
N SER A 80 2.97 0.84 -11.51
CA SER A 80 3.66 1.82 -12.35
C SER A 80 3.25 1.78 -13.82
N SER A 81 2.58 0.70 -14.23
CA SER A 81 2.07 0.50 -15.58
C SER A 81 0.64 1.03 -15.78
N VAL A 82 0.06 1.61 -14.73
CA VAL A 82 -1.27 2.25 -14.70
C VAL A 82 -1.07 3.74 -14.46
#